data_AF-A0A6V7IFH4-F1
#
_entry.id   AF-A0A6V7IFH4-F1
#
_cell.length_a   1.000
_cell.length_b   1.000
_cell.length_c   1.000
_cell.angle_alpha   90.00
_cell.angle_beta   90.00
_cell.angle_gamma   90.00
#
_symmetry.space_group_name_H-M   'P 1'
#
loop_
_entity.id
_entity.type
_entity.pdbx_description
1 polymer ?
#
loop_
_entity_poly.entity_id
_entity_poly.type
_entity_poly.pdbx_seq_one_letter_code
_entity_poly.pdbx_strand_id
1 'polypeptide(L)'
;KVDWEAELAIVIGKACKSLNNHEAEDCIFGYTVAQDISARDWQKGGRNGGQFLLGKAMDTFCPLGPAVITKEAIPDVNNLSVRTWVNGELKQNGNTSELIFKPRDIVAYIS
;
A
#
# COMPACT_ATOMS: atom_id res chain seq x y z
N LYS A 1 1.24 21.06 -2.45
CA LYS A 1 2.57 20.38 -2.43
C LYS A 1 2.35 18.89 -2.55
N VAL A 2 2.83 18.28 -3.62
CA VAL A 2 2.71 16.83 -3.87
C VAL A 2 3.91 16.10 -3.27
N ASP A 3 3.69 14.87 -2.83
CA ASP A 3 4.65 14.04 -2.11
C ASP A 3 4.50 12.56 -2.48
N TRP A 4 5.57 11.79 -2.34
CA TRP A 4 5.65 10.36 -2.71
C TRP A 4 5.55 9.47 -1.47
N GLU A 5 4.96 8.29 -1.64
CA GLU A 5 4.84 7.22 -0.64
C GLU A 5 4.87 5.88 -1.38
N ALA A 6 6.04 5.20 -1.46
CA ALA A 6 6.09 3.84 -2.01
C ALA A 6 5.52 2.82 -1.02
N GLU A 7 4.61 2.00 -1.52
CA GLU A 7 3.79 1.09 -0.72
C GLU A 7 3.76 -0.32 -1.34
N LEU A 8 3.52 -1.32 -0.50
CA LEU A 8 3.11 -2.66 -0.93
C LEU A 8 1.58 -2.70 -1.01
N ALA A 9 1.03 -2.90 -2.20
CA ALA A 9 -0.41 -3.11 -2.36
C ALA A 9 -0.78 -4.59 -2.25
N ILE A 10 -1.86 -4.87 -1.52
CA ILE A 10 -2.46 -6.20 -1.37
C ILE A 10 -3.59 -6.33 -2.39
N VAL A 11 -3.56 -7.37 -3.22
CA VAL A 11 -4.62 -7.67 -4.20
C VAL A 11 -5.47 -8.82 -3.67
N ILE A 12 -6.76 -8.55 -3.46
CA ILE A 12 -7.72 -9.54 -2.96
C ILE A 12 -8.26 -10.37 -4.13
N GLY A 13 -8.18 -11.70 -4.01
CA GLY A 13 -8.57 -12.65 -5.06
C GLY A 13 -9.97 -13.21 -4.94
N LYS A 14 -10.58 -13.12 -3.76
CA LYS A 14 -11.93 -13.64 -3.50
C LYS A 14 -12.73 -12.69 -2.63
N ALA A 15 -14.04 -12.60 -2.89
CA ALA A 15 -14.94 -11.86 -2.03
C ALA A 15 -14.94 -12.48 -0.63
N CYS A 16 -14.84 -11.64 0.39
CA CYS A 16 -14.66 -12.07 1.76
C CYS A 16 -15.25 -11.05 2.74
N LYS A 17 -15.66 -11.50 3.92
CA LYS A 17 -16.18 -10.64 4.98
C LYS A 17 -15.96 -11.26 6.36
N SER A 18 -15.57 -10.44 7.34
CA SER A 18 -15.41 -10.83 8.76
C SER A 18 -14.55 -12.08 8.96
N LEU A 19 -13.34 -12.05 8.40
CA LEU A 19 -12.40 -13.17 8.40
C LEU A 19 -11.60 -13.25 9.70
N ASN A 20 -11.17 -14.47 10.04
CA ASN A 20 -10.04 -14.65 10.94
C ASN A 20 -8.69 -14.59 10.17
N ASN A 21 -7.57 -14.55 10.90
CA ASN A 21 -6.24 -14.39 10.31
C ASN A 21 -5.86 -15.51 9.31
N HIS A 22 -6.32 -16.75 9.52
CA HIS A 22 -6.04 -17.84 8.59
C HIS A 22 -6.82 -17.64 7.28
N GLU A 23 -8.10 -17.30 7.38
CA GLU A 23 -8.95 -17.08 6.22
C GLU A 23 -8.51 -15.85 5.41
N ALA A 24 -7.96 -14.83 6.08
CA ALA A 24 -7.42 -13.61 5.47
C ALA A 24 -6.27 -13.90 4.51
N GLU A 25 -5.32 -14.73 4.91
CA GLU A 25 -4.20 -15.14 4.03
C GLU A 25 -4.71 -15.84 2.77
N ASP A 26 -5.73 -16.69 2.91
CA ASP A 26 -6.35 -17.39 1.78
C ASP A 26 -7.13 -16.45 0.84
N CYS A 27 -7.44 -15.22 1.25
CA CYS A 27 -8.13 -14.22 0.41
C CYS A 27 -7.19 -13.42 -0.48
N ILE A 28 -5.91 -13.36 -0.12
CA ILE A 28 -4.92 -12.61 -0.89
C ILE A 28 -4.61 -13.40 -2.17
N PHE A 29 -4.76 -12.74 -3.32
CA PHE A 29 -4.29 -13.23 -4.62
C PHE A 29 -2.78 -12.99 -4.76
N GLY A 30 -2.33 -11.82 -4.36
CA GLY A 30 -0.94 -11.42 -4.49
C GLY A 30 -0.70 -9.97 -4.13
N TYR A 31 0.42 -9.46 -4.60
CA TYR A 31 0.90 -8.13 -4.27
C TYR A 31 1.39 -7.38 -5.51
N THR A 32 1.35 -6.06 -5.45
CA THR A 32 1.93 -5.19 -6.48
C THR A 32 2.58 -3.97 -5.84
N VAL A 33 3.38 -3.24 -6.60
CA VAL A 33 3.96 -1.96 -6.14
C VAL A 33 2.91 -0.87 -6.31
N ALA A 34 2.82 0.02 -5.33
CA ALA A 34 1.96 1.18 -5.36
C ALA A 34 2.72 2.46 -4.99
N GLN A 35 2.17 3.59 -5.43
CA GLN A 35 2.42 4.88 -4.78
C GLN A 35 1.11 5.44 -4.23
N ASP A 36 1.13 5.93 -2.99
CA ASP A 36 0.03 6.68 -2.39
C ASP A 36 0.34 8.19 -2.44
N ILE A 37 0.33 8.73 -3.67
CA ILE A 37 0.72 10.11 -3.92
C ILE A 37 -0.18 11.07 -3.15
N SER A 38 0.42 12.06 -2.50
CA SER A 38 -0.28 12.90 -1.55
C SER A 38 -0.06 14.39 -1.81
N ALA A 39 -1.14 15.12 -2.09
CA ALA A 39 -1.17 16.58 -2.04
C ALA A 39 -1.30 17.05 -0.57
N ARG A 40 -0.16 17.28 0.10
CA ARG A 40 -0.08 17.57 1.55
C ARG A 40 -0.84 18.82 1.98
N ASP A 41 -0.95 19.81 1.10
CA ASP A 41 -1.73 21.03 1.31
C ASP A 41 -3.23 20.78 1.33
N TRP A 42 -3.71 19.73 0.65
CA TRP A 42 -5.09 19.27 0.72
C TRP A 42 -5.30 18.26 1.86
N GLN A 43 -4.34 17.36 2.07
CA GLN A 43 -4.40 16.33 3.10
C GLN A 43 -4.42 16.90 4.52
N LYS A 44 -3.49 17.82 4.83
CA LYS A 44 -3.28 18.36 6.19
C LYS A 44 -3.43 19.89 6.25
N GLY A 45 -3.29 20.58 5.12
CA GLY A 45 -3.14 22.04 5.04
C GLY A 45 -4.42 22.87 5.20
N GLY A 46 -5.42 22.40 5.95
CA GLY A 46 -6.66 23.14 6.25
C GLY A 46 -7.63 23.32 5.09
N ARG A 47 -7.18 23.18 3.83
CA ARG A 47 -8.01 23.31 2.62
C ARG A 47 -9.19 22.33 2.56
N ASN A 48 -9.06 21.19 3.25
CA ASN A 48 -10.09 20.15 3.33
C ASN A 48 -10.31 19.65 4.76
N GLY A 49 -10.28 20.56 5.76
CA GLY A 49 -10.59 20.21 7.15
C GLY A 49 -9.70 19.11 7.76
N GLY A 50 -8.51 18.87 7.21
CA GLY A 50 -7.57 17.85 7.66
C GLY A 50 -7.92 16.41 7.29
N GLN A 51 -8.90 16.20 6.40
CA GLN A 51 -9.28 14.86 5.92
C GLN A 51 -8.41 14.42 4.74
N PHE A 52 -7.99 13.16 4.73
CA PHE A 52 -6.94 12.69 3.81
C PHE A 52 -7.44 12.40 2.40
N LEU A 53 -8.73 12.06 2.24
CA LEU A 53 -9.31 11.56 0.99
C LEU A 53 -8.99 12.45 -0.22
N LEU A 54 -9.33 13.74 -0.19
CA LEU A 54 -9.09 14.62 -1.34
C LEU A 54 -7.60 14.86 -1.62
N GLY A 55 -6.75 14.73 -0.60
CA GLY A 55 -5.30 14.83 -0.78
C GLY A 55 -4.70 13.64 -1.55
N LYS A 56 -5.42 12.53 -1.67
CA LYS A 56 -4.91 11.24 -2.20
C LYS A 56 -5.72 10.67 -3.37
N ALA A 57 -6.87 11.28 -3.70
CA ALA A 57 -7.81 10.76 -4.69
C ALA A 57 -7.80 11.52 -6.03
N MET A 58 -6.77 12.34 -6.29
CA MET A 58 -6.65 13.06 -7.57
C MET A 58 -6.28 12.08 -8.70
N ASP A 59 -6.58 12.45 -9.94
CA ASP A 59 -6.16 11.68 -11.11
C ASP A 59 -4.66 11.35 -11.02
N THR A 60 -4.34 10.10 -11.37
CA THR A 60 -2.98 9.52 -11.34
C THR A 60 -2.34 9.33 -9.96
N PHE A 61 -3.02 9.56 -8.83
CA PHE A 61 -2.40 9.50 -7.50
C PHE A 61 -2.23 8.09 -6.91
N CYS A 62 -2.79 7.07 -7.55
CA CYS A 62 -2.62 5.66 -7.16
C CYS A 62 -2.12 4.83 -8.36
N PRO A 63 -0.87 5.04 -8.83
CA PRO A 63 -0.30 4.16 -9.83
C PRO A 63 0.02 2.80 -9.19
N LEU A 64 -0.38 1.73 -9.88
CA LEU A 64 -0.17 0.34 -9.49
C LEU A 64 0.57 -0.40 -10.60
N GLY A 65 1.45 -1.35 -10.26
CA GLY A 65 2.08 -2.25 -11.23
C GLY A 65 3.58 -2.43 -11.05
N PRO A 66 4.32 -2.81 -12.12
CA PRO A 66 3.83 -3.09 -13.48
C PRO A 66 3.04 -4.41 -13.60
N ALA A 67 3.09 -5.26 -12.58
CA ALA A 67 2.39 -6.54 -12.56
C ALA A 67 1.92 -6.88 -11.14
N VAL A 68 0.95 -7.78 -11.05
CA VAL A 68 0.59 -8.44 -9.80
C VAL A 68 1.39 -9.73 -9.71
N ILE A 69 2.10 -9.92 -8.60
CA ILE A 69 2.84 -11.15 -8.30
C ILE A 69 2.00 -11.96 -7.32
N THR A 70 1.73 -13.23 -7.67
CA THR A 70 0.94 -14.10 -6.81
C THR A 70 1.65 -14.35 -5.48
N LYS A 71 0.90 -14.53 -4.39
CA LYS A 71 1.50 -14.69 -3.05
C LYS A 71 2.45 -15.89 -2.98
N GLU A 72 2.17 -16.97 -3.72
CA GLU A 72 2.98 -18.18 -3.74
C GLU A 72 4.36 -17.96 -4.38
N ALA A 73 4.49 -16.94 -5.23
CA ALA A 73 5.77 -16.57 -5.85
C ALA A 73 6.64 -15.68 -4.95
N ILE A 74 6.13 -15.25 -3.80
CA ILE A 74 6.84 -14.38 -2.84
C ILE A 74 7.15 -15.21 -1.59
N PRO A 75 8.42 -15.61 -1.37
CA PRO A 75 8.78 -16.47 -0.24
C PRO A 75 8.50 -15.86 1.13
N ASP A 76 8.70 -14.54 1.29
CA ASP A 76 8.40 -13.81 2.52
C ASP A 76 7.97 -12.37 2.21
N VAL A 77 6.65 -12.13 2.25
CA VAL A 77 6.09 -10.79 2.04
C VAL A 77 6.46 -9.82 3.15
N ASN A 78 6.83 -10.32 4.34
CA ASN A 78 7.22 -9.51 5.49
C ASN A 78 8.72 -9.19 5.47
N ASN A 79 9.43 -9.41 4.35
CA ASN A 79 10.84 -9.06 4.22
C ASN A 79 11.19 -8.58 2.80
N LEU A 80 10.41 -7.62 2.29
CA LEU A 80 10.62 -7.00 0.98
C LEU A 80 11.21 -5.61 1.14
N SER A 81 12.22 -5.29 0.33
CA SER A 81 12.75 -3.92 0.27
C SER A 81 11.82 -3.03 -0.55
N VAL A 82 11.45 -1.87 0.01
CA VAL A 82 10.60 -0.86 -0.64
C VAL A 82 11.39 0.44 -0.74
N ARG A 83 11.57 0.95 -1.96
CA ARG A 83 12.44 2.09 -2.23
C ARG A 83 11.84 3.04 -3.26
N THR A 84 12.12 4.32 -3.09
CA THR A 84 11.72 5.40 -4.02
C THR A 84 12.93 6.22 -4.40
N TRP A 85 13.09 6.47 -5.70
CA TRP A 85 14.06 7.42 -6.23
C TRP A 85 13.34 8.55 -6.96
N VAL A 86 13.87 9.77 -6.85
CA VAL A 86 13.39 10.95 -7.58
C VAL A 86 14.61 11.57 -8.27
N ASN A 87 14.59 11.61 -9.60
CA ASN A 87 15.72 12.08 -10.41
C ASN A 87 17.05 11.38 -10.06
N GLY A 88 17.01 10.09 -9.76
CA GLY A 88 18.17 9.28 -9.37
C GLY A 88 18.58 9.42 -7.90
N GLU A 89 18.00 10.34 -7.13
CA GLU A 89 18.28 10.49 -5.71
C GLU A 89 17.35 9.60 -4.88
N LEU A 90 17.91 8.82 -3.96
CA LEU A 90 17.14 7.96 -3.05
C LEU A 90 16.37 8.81 -2.04
N LYS A 91 15.05 8.62 -1.97
CA LYS A 91 14.16 9.37 -1.06
C LYS A 91 13.47 8.51 -0.01
N GLN A 92 13.21 7.24 -0.31
CA GLN A 92 12.70 6.26 0.66
C GLN A 92 13.47 4.96 0.54
N ASN A 93 13.75 4.33 1.68
CA ASN A 93 14.39 3.03 1.76
C ASN A 93 13.92 2.34 3.05
N GLY A 94 12.93 1.46 2.93
CA GLY A 94 12.36 0.72 4.05
C GLY A 94 12.18 -0.76 3.70
N ASN A 95 11.70 -1.52 4.67
CA ASN A 95 11.44 -2.94 4.52
C ASN A 95 10.08 -3.34 5.14
N THR A 96 9.35 -4.25 4.50
CA THR A 96 8.04 -4.70 5.01
C THR A 96 8.10 -5.44 6.35
N SER A 97 9.28 -5.83 6.81
CA SER A 97 9.51 -6.34 8.18
C SER A 97 9.21 -5.28 9.24
N GLU A 98 9.31 -4.00 8.90
CA GLU A 98 9.05 -2.85 9.76
C GLU A 98 7.55 -2.51 9.85
N LEU A 99 6.69 -3.14 9.04
CA LEU A 99 5.24 -2.94 9.12
C LEU A 99 4.73 -3.27 10.52
N ILE A 100 4.02 -2.31 11.11
CA ILE A 100 3.35 -2.44 12.43
C ILE A 100 2.26 -3.51 12.36
N PHE A 101 1.48 -3.53 11.28
CA PHE A 101 0.44 -4.52 11.01
C PHE A 101 0.81 -5.30 9.74
N LYS A 102 0.84 -6.63 9.81
CA LYS A 102 1.23 -7.45 8.65
C LYS A 102 0.10 -7.54 7.64
N PRO A 103 0.37 -7.87 6.35
CA PRO A 103 -0.65 -7.92 5.32
C PRO A 103 -1.90 -8.74 5.71
N ARG A 104 -1.73 -9.92 6.31
CA ARG A 104 -2.85 -10.74 6.77
C ARG A 104 -3.70 -10.04 7.85
N ASP A 105 -3.05 -9.30 8.75
CA ASP A 105 -3.72 -8.65 9.89
C ASP A 105 -4.54 -7.46 9.37
N ILE A 106 -4.01 -6.74 8.38
CA ILE A 106 -4.71 -5.67 7.67
C ILE A 106 -5.97 -6.22 6.98
N VAL A 107 -5.84 -7.33 6.24
CA VAL A 107 -6.97 -7.95 5.53
C VAL A 107 -8.04 -8.44 6.50
N ALA A 108 -7.66 -9.16 7.57
CA ALA A 108 -8.59 -9.63 8.59
C ALA A 108 -9.34 -8.46 9.26
N TYR A 109 -8.64 -7.37 9.57
CA TYR A 109 -9.24 -6.20 10.21
C TYR A 109 -10.23 -5.44 9.33
N ILE A 110 -9.96 -5.31 8.03
CA ILE A 110 -10.81 -4.57 7.09
C ILE A 110 -12.00 -5.41 6.61
N SER A 111 -11.86 -6.74 6.58
CA SER A 111 -12.88 -7.65 6.02
C SER A 111 -14.22 -7.64 6.74
#